data_AF-A0A351SKE2-F1
#
_entry.id   AF-A0A351SKE2-F1
#
_cell.length_a   1.000
_cell.length_b   1.000
_cell.length_c   1.000
_cell.angle_alpha   90.00
_cell.angle_beta   90.00
_cell.angle_gamma   90.00
#
_symmetry.space_group_name_H-M   'P 1'
#
loop_
_entity.id
_entity.type
_entity.pdbx_description
1 polymer ?
#
loop_
_entity_poly.entity_id
_entity_poly.type
_entity_poly.pdbx_seq_one_letter_code
_entity_poly.pdbx_strand_id
1 'polypeptide(L)'
;WQSHAWQYVRFAGDQGVRFIQVSESKQIKTGDSGFDIFFNVPSNYAFVTEAVISNTGNGVISPAYPANPDAITGDRYRIEFTGPSNYDVINESTGNTVHSDSYVSGNTLEFEGIETIIKGTPVAGDQFFVQPGKSQSIFFTLEKLASTLE
;
A
#
# COMPACT_ATOMS: atom_id res chain seq x y z
N TRP A 1 -26.32 -20.41 35.58
CA TRP A 1 -25.99 -20.06 34.19
C TRP A 1 -26.04 -18.54 34.07
N GLN A 2 -24.91 -17.88 34.36
CA GLN A 2 -24.80 -16.41 34.44
C GLN A 2 -24.26 -15.83 33.14
N SER A 3 -24.92 -14.74 32.73
CA SER A 3 -24.61 -13.79 31.67
C SER A 3 -23.24 -13.13 31.84
N HIS A 4 -22.41 -13.13 30.80
CA HIS A 4 -21.16 -12.34 30.76
C HIS A 4 -21.41 -11.00 30.07
N ALA A 5 -21.52 -9.95 30.89
CA ALA A 5 -21.31 -8.58 30.47
C ALA A 5 -19.81 -8.28 30.58
N TRP A 6 -19.17 -7.92 29.46
CA TRP A 6 -17.75 -7.55 29.46
C TRP A 6 -17.60 -6.09 29.90
N GLN A 7 -16.95 -5.89 31.05
CA GLN A 7 -16.55 -4.59 31.55
C GLN A 7 -15.23 -4.17 30.90
N TYR A 8 -15.16 -2.90 30.52
CA TYR A 8 -13.99 -2.21 29.98
C TYR A 8 -12.78 -2.27 30.94
N VAL A 9 -11.63 -2.71 30.45
CA VAL A 9 -10.35 -2.64 31.19
C VAL A 9 -9.76 -1.24 31.01
N ARG A 10 -9.59 -0.50 32.11
CA ARG A 10 -8.80 0.74 32.17
C ARG A 10 -7.33 0.40 32.42
N PHE A 11 -6.43 1.04 31.67
CA PHE A 11 -4.99 0.94 31.87
C PHE A 11 -4.55 1.95 32.96
N ALA A 12 -3.81 1.47 33.96
CA ALA A 12 -3.19 2.26 35.02
C ALA A 12 -1.67 2.04 34.96
N GLY A 13 -0.97 2.95 34.29
CA GLY A 13 0.49 3.06 34.29
C GLY A 13 0.87 4.52 34.51
N ASP A 14 1.81 4.78 35.43
CA ASP A 14 2.18 6.12 35.88
C ASP A 14 2.87 6.97 34.79
N GLN A 15 2.82 8.29 34.93
CA GLN A 15 3.53 9.27 34.08
C GLN A 15 4.75 9.85 34.82
N GLY A 16 5.65 9.01 35.33
CA GLY A 16 6.87 9.45 36.01
C GLY A 16 8.08 9.64 35.08
N VAL A 17 8.31 10.84 34.54
CA VAL A 17 9.57 11.19 33.84
C VAL A 17 10.69 11.41 34.86
N ARG A 18 11.81 10.68 34.74
CA ARG A 18 13.04 10.90 35.53
C ARG A 18 14.10 11.58 34.67
N PHE A 19 14.50 12.80 35.04
CA PHE A 19 15.61 13.52 34.40
C PHE A 19 16.94 13.22 35.13
N ILE A 20 18.01 12.94 34.38
CA ILE A 20 19.40 13.10 34.85
C ILE A 20 20.07 14.12 33.95
N GLN A 21 20.66 15.15 34.55
CA GLN A 21 21.29 16.29 33.89
C GLN A 21 22.82 16.09 33.89
N VAL A 22 23.45 16.05 32.71
CA VAL A 22 24.92 16.10 32.53
C VAL A 22 25.23 16.99 31.32
N SER A 23 26.11 17.98 31.47
CA SER A 23 26.53 18.92 30.41
C SER A 23 28.04 18.87 30.17
N GLU A 24 28.49 18.83 28.90
CA GLU A 24 29.25 19.90 28.21
C GLU A 24 29.55 19.50 26.73
N SER A 25 29.03 20.29 25.78
CA SER A 25 29.47 20.43 24.37
C SER A 25 29.49 19.21 23.41
N LYS A 26 28.31 18.75 22.99
CA LYS A 26 27.96 18.46 21.57
C LYS A 26 26.45 18.21 21.50
N GLN A 27 25.69 19.16 20.94
CA GLN A 27 24.31 18.87 20.55
C GLN A 27 24.35 18.08 19.25
N ILE A 28 24.21 16.76 19.36
CA ILE A 28 23.64 15.95 18.29
C ILE A 28 22.18 15.76 18.69
N LYS A 29 21.23 16.20 17.84
CA LYS A 29 19.85 15.72 17.92
C LYS A 29 19.90 14.20 17.83
N THR A 30 19.82 13.53 18.98
CA THR A 30 19.82 12.08 19.07
C THR A 30 18.50 11.70 19.70
N GLY A 31 17.60 11.20 18.86
CA GLY A 31 16.25 10.82 19.23
C GLY A 31 15.21 11.79 18.69
N ASP A 32 14.98 11.76 17.37
CA ASP A 32 13.60 11.93 16.95
C ASP A 32 12.83 10.74 17.56
N SER A 33 11.74 11.08 18.23
CA SER A 33 10.90 10.15 18.97
C SER A 33 10.61 8.92 18.13
N GLY A 34 10.86 7.72 18.67
CA GLY A 34 10.43 6.46 18.06
C GLY A 34 8.92 6.36 17.82
N PHE A 35 8.14 7.37 18.18
CA PHE A 35 6.75 7.51 17.77
C PHE A 35 6.61 7.86 16.27
N ASP A 36 7.48 8.71 15.69
CA ASP A 36 7.34 9.12 14.28
C ASP A 36 7.80 8.04 13.30
N ILE A 37 8.69 7.14 13.74
CA ILE A 37 9.19 6.01 12.92
C ILE A 37 8.14 4.88 12.83
N PHE A 38 7.28 4.74 13.84
CA PHE A 38 6.38 3.59 13.97
C PHE A 38 4.88 3.93 13.90
N PHE A 39 4.43 5.14 14.25
CA PHE A 39 2.99 5.49 14.24
C PHE A 39 2.53 6.29 13.03
N ASN A 40 3.45 6.85 12.26
CA ASN A 40 3.13 7.60 11.07
C ASN A 40 4.12 7.22 9.98
N VAL A 41 3.99 6.01 9.43
CA VAL A 41 4.45 5.78 8.07
C VAL A 41 3.37 6.37 7.18
N PRO A 42 3.53 7.60 6.65
CA PRO A 42 2.58 8.10 5.67
C PRO A 42 2.54 7.09 4.52
N SER A 43 1.39 6.43 4.34
CA SER A 43 1.12 5.55 3.20
C SER A 43 0.90 6.36 1.92
N ASN A 44 1.30 7.63 1.89
CA ASN A 44 1.01 8.58 0.81
C ASN A 44 1.58 8.11 -0.54
N TYR A 45 2.43 7.08 -0.54
CA TYR A 45 2.97 6.44 -1.73
C TYR A 45 2.88 4.91 -1.74
N ALA A 46 2.16 4.31 -0.78
CA ALA A 46 1.89 2.88 -0.81
C ALA A 46 0.74 2.62 -1.78
N PHE A 47 0.90 1.75 -2.76
CA PHE A 47 -0.17 1.36 -3.67
C PHE A 47 -0.74 0.00 -3.28
N VAL A 48 -2.04 -0.17 -3.51
CA VAL A 48 -2.72 -1.47 -3.46
C VAL A 48 -2.94 -1.94 -4.89
N THR A 49 -2.54 -3.18 -5.18
CA THR A 49 -2.77 -3.83 -6.46
C THR A 49 -3.72 -5.01 -6.31
N GLU A 50 -4.63 -5.17 -7.28
CA GLU A 50 -5.66 -6.21 -7.26
C GLU A 50 -5.82 -6.82 -8.66
N ALA A 51 -6.01 -8.14 -8.74
CA ALA A 51 -6.42 -8.82 -9.97
C ALA A 51 -7.93 -9.07 -9.94
N VAL A 52 -8.62 -8.88 -11.07
CA VAL A 52 -10.06 -9.15 -11.14
C VAL A 52 -10.32 -10.66 -11.13
N ILE A 53 -11.30 -11.09 -10.32
CA ILE A 53 -11.63 -12.51 -10.13
C ILE A 53 -12.14 -13.20 -11.41
N SER A 54 -12.73 -12.45 -12.34
CA SER A 54 -13.19 -12.95 -13.63
C SER A 54 -12.09 -13.02 -14.70
N ASN A 55 -10.84 -12.67 -14.37
CA ASN A 55 -9.72 -12.89 -15.27
C ASN A 55 -9.60 -14.37 -15.59
N THR A 56 -9.34 -14.67 -16.86
CA THR A 56 -9.25 -16.04 -17.36
C THR A 56 -7.81 -16.47 -17.65
N GLY A 57 -6.89 -15.51 -17.77
CA GLY A 57 -5.45 -15.77 -17.77
C GLY A 57 -4.90 -16.04 -16.37
N ASN A 58 -3.62 -16.38 -16.30
CA ASN A 58 -2.90 -16.65 -15.04
C ASN A 58 -2.00 -15.47 -14.61
N GLY A 59 -2.30 -14.28 -15.11
CA GLY A 59 -1.54 -13.07 -14.81
C GLY A 59 -1.60 -12.72 -13.32
N VAL A 60 -0.44 -12.38 -12.75
CA VAL A 60 -0.32 -11.95 -11.35
C VAL A 60 0.37 -10.59 -11.32
N ILE A 61 -0.30 -9.61 -10.73
CA ILE A 61 0.24 -8.27 -10.50
C ILE A 61 1.05 -8.25 -9.20
N SER A 62 2.22 -7.62 -9.26
CA SER A 62 3.07 -7.35 -8.10
C SER A 62 2.60 -6.08 -7.38
N PRO A 63 3.08 -5.78 -6.16
CA PRO A 63 2.90 -4.46 -5.57
C PRO A 63 3.39 -3.36 -6.53
N ALA A 64 2.76 -2.18 -6.45
CA ALA A 64 3.17 -1.01 -7.22
C ALA A 64 3.93 0.00 -6.34
N TYR A 65 4.80 0.79 -6.95
CA TYR A 65 5.70 1.72 -6.29
C TYR A 65 5.74 3.07 -7.00
N PRO A 66 6.07 4.17 -6.29
CA PRO A 66 6.26 5.48 -6.91
C PRO A 66 7.60 5.53 -7.67
N ALA A 67 7.56 5.53 -9.00
CA ALA A 67 8.73 5.79 -9.84
C ALA A 67 9.06 7.30 -9.92
N ASN A 68 8.02 8.14 -10.04
CA ASN A 68 8.11 9.60 -10.02
C ASN A 68 6.98 10.20 -9.18
N PRO A 69 7.23 10.54 -7.91
CA PRO A 69 6.22 11.07 -7.00
C PRO A 69 5.49 12.33 -7.49
N ASP A 70 6.16 13.18 -8.28
CA ASP A 70 5.58 14.44 -8.78
C ASP A 70 4.56 14.22 -9.90
N ALA A 71 4.56 13.04 -10.52
CA ALA A 71 3.62 12.66 -11.58
C ALA A 71 2.39 11.89 -11.06
N ILE A 72 2.36 11.51 -9.78
CA ILE A 72 1.25 10.72 -9.21
C ILE A 72 0.04 11.61 -8.99
N THR A 73 -1.08 11.31 -9.66
CA THR A 73 -2.33 12.09 -9.53
C THR A 73 -3.19 11.66 -8.33
N GLY A 74 -2.93 10.47 -7.76
CA GLY A 74 -3.73 9.90 -6.68
C GLY A 74 -5.03 9.22 -7.14
N ASP A 75 -5.17 8.96 -8.44
CA ASP A 75 -6.33 8.27 -9.00
C ASP A 75 -6.21 6.74 -8.91
N ARG A 76 -7.34 6.07 -9.17
CA ARG A 76 -7.37 4.62 -9.40
C ARG A 76 -7.19 4.33 -10.88
N TYR A 77 -6.35 3.35 -11.18
CA TYR A 77 -6.03 2.92 -12.54
C TYR A 77 -6.44 1.47 -12.76
N ARG A 78 -6.93 1.19 -13.96
CA ARG A 78 -7.23 -0.14 -14.46
C ARG A 78 -6.28 -0.48 -15.60
N ILE A 79 -5.49 -1.52 -15.44
CA ILE A 79 -4.68 -2.13 -16.49
C ILE A 79 -5.54 -3.19 -17.16
N GLU A 80 -5.88 -2.99 -18.42
CA GLU A 80 -6.75 -3.85 -19.21
C GLU A 80 -5.97 -4.46 -20.38
N PHE A 81 -5.94 -5.78 -20.45
CA PHE A 81 -5.28 -6.49 -21.54
C PHE A 81 -6.16 -6.50 -22.78
N THR A 82 -5.71 -5.89 -23.88
CA THR A 82 -6.40 -5.94 -25.18
C THR A 82 -5.99 -7.15 -26.01
N GLY A 83 -4.92 -7.84 -25.59
CA GLY A 83 -4.43 -9.10 -26.15
C GLY A 83 -3.35 -9.72 -25.25
N PRO A 84 -2.83 -10.91 -25.59
CA PRO A 84 -1.79 -11.58 -24.78
C PRO A 84 -0.47 -10.82 -24.71
N SER A 85 -0.27 -9.84 -25.59
CA SER A 85 0.97 -9.09 -25.76
C SER A 85 0.77 -7.57 -25.75
N ASN A 86 -0.40 -7.06 -25.35
CA ASN A 86 -0.69 -5.62 -25.31
C ASN A 86 -1.64 -5.29 -24.14
N TYR A 87 -1.46 -4.13 -23.54
CA TYR A 87 -2.33 -3.63 -22.48
C TYR A 87 -2.56 -2.12 -22.60
N ASP A 88 -3.67 -1.67 -22.06
CA ASP A 88 -4.01 -0.27 -21.86
C ASP A 88 -4.13 0.02 -20.36
N VAL A 89 -3.68 1.19 -19.93
CA VAL A 89 -3.89 1.71 -18.58
C VAL A 89 -4.90 2.83 -18.65
N ILE A 90 -6.02 2.65 -17.97
CA ILE A 90 -7.14 3.56 -17.95
C ILE A 90 -7.23 4.19 -16.56
N ASN A 91 -7.24 5.51 -16.49
CA ASN A 91 -7.53 6.23 -15.26
C ASN A 91 -9.04 6.21 -15.03
N GLU A 92 -9.51 5.56 -13.96
CA GLU A 92 -10.95 5.38 -13.71
C GLU A 92 -11.66 6.68 -13.27
N SER A 93 -10.93 7.65 -12.74
CA SER A 93 -11.48 8.97 -12.39
C SER A 93 -11.81 9.79 -13.63
N THR A 94 -10.97 9.72 -14.67
CA THR A 94 -11.14 10.51 -15.91
C THR A 94 -11.77 9.72 -17.06
N GLY A 95 -11.69 8.40 -17.03
CA GLY A 95 -12.11 7.51 -18.11
C GLY A 95 -11.15 7.46 -19.30
N ASN A 96 -10.00 8.13 -19.24
CA ASN A 96 -9.04 8.19 -20.33
C ASN A 96 -7.98 7.09 -20.23
N THR A 97 -7.55 6.58 -21.38
CA THR A 97 -6.32 5.79 -21.49
C THR A 97 -5.12 6.71 -21.29
N VAL A 98 -4.34 6.47 -20.23
CA VAL A 98 -3.15 7.26 -19.88
C VAL A 98 -1.86 6.62 -20.39
N HIS A 99 -1.88 5.33 -20.69
CA HIS A 99 -0.73 4.60 -21.21
C HIS A 99 -1.18 3.36 -22.00
N SER A 100 -0.43 2.99 -23.02
CA SER A 100 -0.65 1.78 -23.83
C SER A 100 0.71 1.28 -24.32
N ASP A 101 0.99 0.00 -24.14
CA ASP A 101 2.24 -0.61 -24.61
C ASP A 101 2.09 -2.13 -24.83
N SER A 102 3.12 -2.71 -25.42
CA SER A 102 3.34 -4.14 -25.51
C SER A 102 3.60 -4.75 -24.14
N TYR A 103 3.04 -5.94 -23.92
CA TYR A 103 3.26 -6.73 -22.71
C TYR A 103 4.36 -7.77 -22.92
N VAL A 104 5.30 -7.79 -21.98
CA VAL A 104 6.25 -8.87 -21.78
C VAL A 104 6.21 -9.27 -20.31
N SER A 105 6.00 -10.56 -20.05
CA SER A 105 5.88 -11.07 -18.68
C SER A 105 7.11 -10.75 -17.85
N GLY A 106 6.89 -10.09 -16.71
CA GLY A 106 7.94 -9.74 -15.76
C GLY A 106 8.69 -8.44 -16.07
N ASN A 107 8.38 -7.77 -17.17
CA ASN A 107 8.88 -6.42 -17.41
C ASN A 107 8.15 -5.41 -16.52
N THR A 108 8.83 -4.29 -16.25
CA THR A 108 8.24 -3.14 -15.56
C THR A 108 7.21 -2.48 -16.46
N LEU A 109 6.03 -2.22 -15.91
CA LEU A 109 5.00 -1.35 -16.46
C LEU A 109 5.05 -0.03 -15.69
N GLU A 110 5.25 1.08 -16.39
CA GLU A 110 5.31 2.42 -15.78
C GLU A 110 4.28 3.35 -16.42
N PHE A 111 3.51 4.07 -15.60
CA PHE A 111 2.51 5.04 -16.02
C PHE A 111 2.27 6.06 -14.92
N GLU A 112 2.07 7.35 -15.27
CA GLU A 112 1.71 8.42 -14.31
C GLU A 112 2.58 8.42 -13.02
N GLY A 113 3.89 8.14 -13.14
CA GLY A 113 4.83 8.08 -12.02
C GLY A 113 4.70 6.85 -11.12
N ILE A 114 3.95 5.84 -11.54
CA ILE A 114 3.73 4.57 -10.86
C ILE A 114 4.41 3.47 -11.65
N GLU A 115 5.14 2.59 -10.99
CA GLU A 115 5.68 1.36 -11.57
C GLU A 115 5.08 0.11 -10.93
N THR A 116 4.87 -0.93 -11.72
CA THR A 116 4.47 -2.27 -11.26
C THR A 116 4.98 -3.34 -12.23
N ILE A 117 4.75 -4.61 -11.90
CA ILE A 117 5.14 -5.75 -12.71
C ILE A 117 3.98 -6.74 -12.77
N ILE A 118 3.62 -7.20 -13.97
CA ILE A 118 2.69 -8.32 -14.18
C ILE A 118 3.46 -9.51 -14.74
N LYS A 119 3.36 -10.67 -14.08
CA LYS A 119 3.94 -11.93 -14.54
C LYS A 119 2.86 -12.89 -15.01
N GLY A 120 3.21 -13.79 -15.91
CA GLY A 120 2.32 -14.83 -16.43
C GLY A 120 1.83 -14.52 -17.84
N THR A 121 0.67 -15.06 -18.17
CA THR A 121 0.03 -14.94 -19.47
C THR A 121 -1.42 -14.49 -19.29
N PRO A 122 -1.63 -13.18 -19.09
CA PRO A 122 -2.95 -12.57 -19.19
C PRO A 122 -3.53 -12.79 -20.59
N VAL A 123 -4.85 -12.79 -20.71
CA VAL A 123 -5.56 -12.85 -21.99
C VAL A 123 -6.36 -11.57 -22.23
N ALA A 124 -6.85 -11.40 -23.45
CA ALA A 124 -7.70 -10.26 -23.79
C ALA A 124 -8.92 -10.19 -22.85
N GLY A 125 -9.17 -9.02 -22.27
CA GLY A 125 -10.23 -8.77 -21.30
C GLY A 125 -9.82 -8.95 -19.84
N ASP A 126 -8.62 -9.47 -19.55
CA ASP A 126 -8.12 -9.53 -18.17
C ASP A 126 -7.81 -8.12 -17.64
N GLN A 127 -8.14 -7.89 -16.38
CA GLN A 127 -8.03 -6.58 -15.72
C GLN A 127 -7.29 -6.67 -14.38
N PHE A 128 -6.45 -5.66 -14.14
CA PHE A 128 -5.75 -5.45 -12.88
C PHE A 128 -5.96 -4.01 -12.43
N PHE A 129 -5.98 -3.77 -11.12
CA PHE A 129 -6.15 -2.45 -10.55
C PHE A 129 -4.90 -2.03 -9.80
N VAL A 130 -4.62 -0.73 -9.87
CA VAL A 130 -3.62 -0.05 -9.04
C VAL A 130 -4.30 1.19 -8.46
N GLN A 131 -4.29 1.31 -7.14
CA GLN A 131 -4.88 2.47 -6.45
C GLN A 131 -4.01 2.89 -5.27
N PRO A 132 -3.97 4.18 -4.91
CA PRO A 132 -3.33 4.62 -3.69
C PRO A 132 -3.90 3.88 -2.48
N GLY A 133 -3.01 3.42 -1.61
CA GLY A 133 -3.35 2.82 -0.34
C GLY A 133 -3.94 3.88 0.58
N LYS A 134 -5.08 3.57 1.18
CA LYS A 134 -5.59 4.36 2.31
C LYS A 134 -4.61 4.22 3.46
N SER A 135 -4.34 5.32 4.18
CA SER A 135 -3.56 5.31 5.43
C SER A 135 -4.10 4.27 6.40
N GLN A 136 -3.53 3.07 6.36
CA GLN A 136 -3.82 2.04 7.33
C GLN A 136 -2.90 2.29 8.52
N SER A 137 -3.52 2.67 9.63
CA SER A 137 -2.85 2.66 10.92
C SER A 137 -2.33 1.24 11.17
N ILE A 138 -1.05 1.10 11.52
CA ILE A 138 -0.38 -0.19 11.84
C ILE A 138 -1.13 -1.05 12.87
N PHE A 139 -2.06 -0.44 13.62
CA PHE A 139 -2.98 -1.13 14.53
C PHE A 139 -3.94 -2.08 13.83
N PHE A 140 -4.32 -1.80 12.57
CA PHE A 140 -5.19 -2.68 11.79
C PHE A 140 -4.44 -3.93 11.29
N THR A 141 -3.15 -3.80 11.01
CA THR A 141 -2.31 -4.91 10.53
C THR A 141 -2.03 -5.93 11.63
N LEU A 142 -1.85 -5.49 12.88
CA LEU A 142 -1.65 -6.38 14.02
C LEU A 142 -2.94 -7.12 14.42
N GLU A 143 -4.12 -6.50 14.33
CA GLU A 143 -5.40 -7.20 14.53
C GLU A 143 -5.67 -8.26 13.46
N LYS A 144 -5.24 -8.02 12.22
CA LYS A 144 -5.39 -8.99 11.14
C LYS A 144 -4.46 -10.20 11.27
N LEU A 145 -3.28 -10.03 11.89
CA LEU A 145 -2.33 -11.11 12.19
C LEU A 145 -2.74 -11.90 13.45
N ALA A 146 -3.36 -11.25 14.43
CA ALA A 146 -3.95 -11.92 15.59
C ALA A 146 -5.19 -12.73 15.22
N SER A 147 -6.02 -12.25 14.29
CA SER A 147 -7.25 -12.96 13.85
C SER A 147 -7.01 -14.03 12.78
N THR A 148 -5.83 -14.10 12.15
CA THR A 148 -5.43 -15.22 11.27
C THR A 148 -4.74 -16.36 12.02
N LEU A 149 -4.55 -16.23 13.34
CA LEU A 149 -3.98 -17.26 14.21
C LEU A 149 -5.00 -17.85 15.21
N GLU A 150 -6.31 -17.74 14.91
CA GLU A 150 -7.37 -18.57 15.50
C GLU A 150 -7.93 -19.58 14.49
#